data_AF-A0A3B6BXP1-F1
#
_entry.id   AF-A0A3B6BXP1-F1
#
_cell.length_a   1.000
_cell.length_b   1.000
_cell.length_c   1.000
_cell.angle_alpha   90.00
_cell.angle_beta   90.00
_cell.angle_gamma   90.00
#
_symmetry.space_group_name_H-M   'P 1'
#
loop_
_entity.id
_entity.type
_entity.pdbx_description
1 polymer ?
#
loop_
_entity_poly.entity_id
_entity_poly.type
_entity_poly.pdbx_seq_one_letter_code
_entity_poly.pdbx_strand_id
1 'polypeptide(L)'
;MANPSNFQITPRAAIMESNELNFRSLYLFHTSLGANQTQSTVIDPNATTGLGQTAVNNWAICDSPSPGATVVARAQGLHIYAGNWQNTFSITFEVERYVRI
;
A
#
# COMPACT_ATOMS: atom_id res chain seq x y z
N MET A 1 -45.09 23.24 -10.78
CA MET A 1 -45.02 22.75 -9.40
C MET A 1 -43.89 21.74 -9.33
N ALA A 2 -42.93 21.90 -8.41
CA ALA A 2 -41.79 20.99 -8.28
C ALA A 2 -42.22 19.69 -7.57
N ASN A 3 -41.78 18.54 -8.09
CA ASN A 3 -42.10 17.22 -7.56
C ASN A 3 -41.31 16.97 -6.25
N PRO A 4 -41.90 16.50 -5.15
CA PRO A 4 -41.17 16.25 -3.92
C PRO A 4 -40.14 15.12 -4.11
N SER A 5 -38.95 15.29 -3.53
CA SER A 5 -37.90 14.26 -3.54
C SER A 5 -38.37 13.03 -2.76
N ASN A 6 -38.42 11.87 -3.42
CA ASN A 6 -38.73 10.58 -2.79
C ASN A 6 -37.62 10.08 -1.84
N PHE A 7 -36.49 10.79 -1.77
CA PHE A 7 -35.36 10.43 -0.94
C PHE A 7 -35.14 11.49 0.12
N GLN A 8 -35.20 11.06 1.38
CA GLN A 8 -34.99 11.88 2.55
C GLN A 8 -33.66 11.48 3.21
N ILE A 9 -32.68 12.37 3.18
CA ILE A 9 -31.41 12.17 3.88
C ILE A 9 -31.59 12.68 5.30
N THR A 10 -31.46 11.79 6.29
CA THR A 10 -31.52 12.16 7.71
C THR A 10 -30.11 12.02 8.30
N PRO A 11 -29.51 13.08 8.86
CA PRO A 11 -28.23 12.99 9.55
C PRO A 11 -28.36 12.01 10.72
N ARG A 12 -27.58 10.94 10.71
CA ARG A 12 -27.49 9.99 11.82
C ARG A 12 -26.22 10.28 12.59
N ALA A 13 -26.36 10.77 13.82
CA ALA A 13 -25.26 10.75 14.78
C ALA A 13 -25.03 9.30 15.19
N ALA A 14 -24.00 8.66 14.64
CA ALA A 14 -23.54 7.36 15.10
C ALA A 14 -22.36 7.59 16.06
N ILE A 15 -22.45 7.03 17.25
CA ILE A 15 -21.26 6.87 18.11
C ILE A 15 -20.46 5.73 17.47
N MET A 16 -19.27 6.05 16.96
CA MET A 16 -18.38 5.07 16.35
C MET A 16 -17.36 4.61 17.39
N GLU A 17 -17.44 3.35 17.79
CA GLU A 17 -16.33 2.71 18.48
C GLU A 17 -15.25 2.38 17.44
N SER A 18 -14.03 2.88 17.64
CA SER A 18 -12.89 2.61 16.76
C SER A 18 -11.69 2.13 17.55
N ASN A 19 -11.01 1.11 17.05
CA ASN A 19 -9.68 0.74 17.53
C ASN A 19 -8.63 1.48 16.71
N GLU A 20 -7.66 2.08 17.40
CA GLU A 20 -6.52 2.71 16.75
C GLU A 20 -5.37 1.71 16.61
N LEU A 21 -4.89 1.49 15.39
CA LEU A 21 -3.70 0.68 15.13
C LEU A 21 -2.49 1.58 15.00
N ASN A 22 -1.58 1.48 15.96
CA ASN A 22 -0.32 2.22 15.98
C ASN A 22 0.81 1.34 15.44
N PHE A 23 1.31 1.68 14.25
CA PHE A 23 2.49 1.04 13.67
C PHE A 23 3.70 1.96 13.88
N ARG A 24 4.75 1.43 14.50
CA ARG A 24 6.01 2.16 14.72
C ARG A 24 7.17 1.37 14.17
N SER A 25 8.20 2.08 13.69
CA SER A 25 9.47 1.48 13.26
C SER A 25 9.32 0.37 12.21
N LEU A 26 8.44 0.59 11.23
CA LEU A 26 8.34 -0.29 10.06
C LEU A 26 9.19 0.24 8.91
N TYR A 27 9.88 -0.67 8.24
CA TYR A 27 10.82 -0.35 7.18
C TYR A 27 10.43 -1.11 5.91
N LEU A 28 10.16 -0.37 4.83
CA LEU A 28 9.79 -0.92 3.52
C LEU A 28 11.03 -1.09 2.63
N PHE A 29 11.24 -2.30 2.10
CA PHE A 29 12.42 -2.64 1.30
C PHE A 29 12.08 -2.86 -0.17
N HIS A 30 12.64 -2.00 -1.04
CA HIS A 30 12.49 -2.07 -2.48
C HIS A 30 13.71 -2.77 -3.10
N THR A 31 13.64 -4.09 -3.30
CA THR A 31 14.70 -4.84 -3.95
C THR A 31 14.41 -4.91 -5.44
N SER A 32 14.86 -3.91 -6.20
CA SER A 32 14.55 -3.79 -7.63
C SER A 32 15.40 -4.66 -8.55
N LEU A 33 16.54 -5.17 -8.07
CA LEU A 33 17.52 -5.91 -8.86
C LEU A 33 18.14 -7.06 -8.07
N GLY A 34 18.74 -8.01 -8.79
CA GLY A 34 19.47 -9.15 -8.21
C GLY A 34 18.59 -10.38 -7.96
N ALA A 35 19.19 -11.44 -7.42
CA ALA A 35 18.55 -12.75 -7.23
C ALA A 35 17.31 -12.71 -6.31
N ASN A 36 17.24 -11.71 -5.43
CA ASN A 36 16.15 -11.53 -4.46
C ASN A 36 15.22 -10.37 -4.82
N GLN A 37 15.09 -10.05 -6.11
CA GLN A 37 14.20 -8.97 -6.54
C GLN A 37 12.76 -9.24 -6.07
N THR A 38 12.12 -8.20 -5.56
CA THR A 38 10.75 -8.25 -5.01
C THR A 38 9.75 -7.50 -5.89
N GLN A 39 10.13 -7.22 -7.13
CA GLN A 39 9.31 -6.54 -8.12
C GLN A 39 9.61 -7.01 -9.54
N SER A 40 8.71 -6.72 -10.46
CA SER A 40 8.87 -7.03 -11.89
C SER A 40 8.22 -5.96 -12.75
N THR A 41 8.93 -5.46 -13.76
CA THR A 41 8.37 -4.55 -14.77
C THR A 41 7.35 -5.31 -15.60
N VAL A 42 6.15 -4.74 -15.73
CA VAL A 42 5.04 -5.28 -16.53
C VAL A 42 4.69 -4.42 -17.73
N ILE A 43 5.09 -3.13 -17.71
CA ILE A 43 4.97 -2.22 -18.85
C ILE A 43 6.29 -1.47 -18.97
N ASP A 44 6.92 -1.56 -20.14
CA ASP A 44 8.15 -0.84 -20.45
C ASP A 44 7.91 0.68 -20.54
N PRO A 45 8.89 1.51 -20.15
CA PRO A 45 8.79 2.94 -20.31
C PRO A 45 8.68 3.34 -21.78
N ASN A 46 8.04 4.48 -22.03
CA ASN A 46 8.16 5.19 -23.29
C ASN A 46 9.64 5.52 -23.57
N ALA A 47 10.17 5.11 -24.73
CA ALA A 47 11.60 5.20 -25.03
C ALA A 47 12.17 6.63 -25.09
N THR A 48 11.33 7.63 -25.36
CA THR A 48 11.77 9.03 -25.47
C THR A 48 11.70 9.76 -24.13
N THR A 49 10.63 9.51 -23.37
CA THR A 49 10.31 10.28 -22.15
C THR A 49 10.65 9.54 -20.86
N GLY A 50 10.85 8.22 -20.92
CA GLY A 50 11.00 7.35 -19.74
C GLY A 50 9.70 7.13 -18.96
N LEU A 51 8.59 7.77 -19.35
CA LEU A 51 7.32 7.72 -18.62
C LEU A 51 6.55 6.43 -18.86
N GLY A 52 5.68 6.08 -17.91
CA GLY A 52 4.74 4.96 -18.05
C GLY A 52 5.31 3.61 -17.64
N GLN A 53 6.58 3.53 -17.26
CA GLN A 53 7.12 2.29 -16.69
C GLN A 53 6.25 1.87 -15.52
N THR A 54 5.72 0.65 -15.58
CA THR A 54 4.87 0.08 -14.54
C THR A 54 5.49 -1.22 -14.09
N ALA A 55 5.61 -1.39 -12.78
CA ALA A 55 6.08 -2.62 -12.17
C ALA A 55 5.11 -3.08 -11.08
N VAL A 56 4.96 -4.40 -10.97
CA VAL A 56 4.28 -5.03 -9.83
C VAL A 56 5.29 -5.30 -8.73
N ASN A 57 4.87 -5.18 -7.48
CA ASN A 57 5.73 -5.34 -6.31
C ASN A 57 5.12 -6.25 -5.24
N ASN A 58 6.01 -6.96 -4.55
CA ASN A 58 5.78 -7.73 -3.34
C ASN A 58 6.88 -7.37 -2.32
N TRP A 59 6.94 -6.09 -1.95
CA TRP A 59 8.00 -5.53 -1.13
C TRP A 59 7.86 -5.94 0.33
N ALA A 60 8.97 -6.33 0.95
CA ALA A 60 9.00 -6.69 2.37
C ALA A 60 8.88 -5.44 3.25
N ILE A 61 8.07 -5.55 4.30
CA ILE A 61 8.02 -4.59 5.40
C ILE A 61 8.56 -5.30 6.64
N CYS A 62 9.64 -4.78 7.21
CA CYS A 62 10.33 -5.38 8.35
C CYS A 62 10.25 -4.52 9.61
N ASP A 63 10.53 -5.16 10.75
CA ASP A 63 10.56 -4.56 12.09
C ASP A 63 11.84 -3.76 12.41
N SER A 64 12.87 -3.86 11.56
CA SER A 64 14.11 -3.11 11.68
C SER A 64 14.79 -2.90 10.32
N PRO A 65 15.74 -1.95 10.20
CA PRO A 65 16.47 -1.72 8.95
C PRO A 65 17.65 -2.69 8.75
N SER A 66 17.93 -3.56 9.72
CA SER A 66 19.12 -4.41 9.75
C SER A 66 19.04 -5.57 8.76
N PRO A 67 20.19 -6.06 8.24
CA PRO A 67 20.24 -7.34 7.55
C PRO A 67 19.64 -8.45 8.42
N GLY A 68 18.73 -9.25 7.86
CA GLY A 68 18.07 -10.34 8.59
C GLY A 68 16.89 -9.91 9.47
N ALA A 69 16.41 -8.66 9.36
CA ALA A 69 15.19 -8.20 10.03
C ALA A 69 13.97 -9.10 9.71
N THR A 70 13.04 -9.19 10.65
CA THR A 70 11.85 -10.03 10.50
C THR A 70 10.88 -9.35 9.56
N VAL A 71 10.41 -10.07 8.54
CA VAL A 71 9.28 -9.58 7.73
C VAL A 71 8.01 -9.67 8.55
N VAL A 72 7.32 -8.55 8.73
CA VAL A 72 6.05 -8.46 9.47
C VAL A 72 4.86 -8.18 8.56
N ALA A 73 5.11 -7.64 7.36
CA ALA A 73 4.08 -7.41 6.35
C ALA A 73 4.70 -7.34 4.94
N ARG A 74 3.86 -7.27 3.92
CA ARG A 74 4.26 -6.99 2.53
C ARG A 74 3.42 -5.90 1.90
N ALA A 75 4.06 -4.98 1.18
CA ALA A 75 3.39 -4.05 0.29
C ALA A 75 3.21 -4.72 -1.09
N GLN A 76 1.98 -5.13 -1.38
CA GLN A 76 1.61 -5.90 -2.56
C GLN A 76 0.75 -5.06 -3.50
N GLY A 77 1.25 -4.82 -4.71
CA GLY A 77 0.56 -3.97 -5.68
C GLY A 77 1.43 -3.59 -6.85
N LEU A 78 1.35 -2.32 -7.25
CA LEU A 78 2.09 -1.78 -8.39
C LEU A 78 2.59 -0.36 -8.13
N HIS A 79 3.53 0.06 -8.96
CA HIS A 79 3.96 1.44 -9.06
C HIS A 79 4.20 1.85 -10.51
N ILE A 80 3.89 3.10 -10.83
CA ILE A 80 4.02 3.69 -12.18
C ILE A 80 4.84 4.98 -12.15
N TYR A 81 5.72 5.16 -13.14
CA TYR A 81 6.52 6.37 -13.28
C TYR A 81 5.79 7.42 -14.13
N ALA A 82 5.44 8.55 -13.50
CA ALA A 82 4.75 9.68 -14.15
C ALA A 82 5.49 11.02 -13.92
N GLY A 83 6.83 10.98 -13.84
CA GLY A 83 7.69 12.07 -13.39
C GLY A 83 8.19 11.87 -11.95
N ASN A 84 7.41 11.15 -11.14
CA ASN A 84 7.85 10.48 -9.92
C ASN A 84 7.11 9.13 -9.80
N TRP A 85 7.58 8.27 -8.90
CA TRP A 85 6.95 6.97 -8.65
C TRP A 85 5.66 7.11 -7.84
N GLN A 86 4.55 6.76 -8.47
CA GLN A 86 3.24 6.64 -7.82
C GLN A 86 3.02 5.19 -7.43
N ASN A 87 2.62 4.94 -6.18
CA ASN A 87 2.49 3.60 -5.63
C ASN A 87 1.03 3.31 -5.31
N THR A 88 0.56 2.12 -5.64
CA THR A 88 -0.77 1.62 -5.28
C THR A 88 -0.63 0.18 -4.82
N PHE A 89 -0.77 -0.04 -3.52
CA PHE A 89 -0.60 -1.36 -2.93
C PHE A 89 -1.46 -1.52 -1.68
N SER A 90 -1.72 -2.78 -1.34
CA SER A 90 -2.22 -3.18 -0.03
C SER A 90 -1.05 -3.56 0.86
N ILE A 91 -1.16 -3.28 2.16
CA ILE A 91 -0.25 -3.81 3.18
C ILE A 91 -0.88 -5.08 3.73
N THR A 92 -0.25 -6.22 3.44
CA THR A 92 -0.66 -7.55 3.93
C THR A 92 0.23 -7.92 5.11
N PHE A 93 -0.30 -7.88 6.33
CA PHE A 93 0.43 -8.30 7.53
C PHE A 93 0.55 -9.82 7.58
N GLU A 94 1.74 -10.33 7.94
CA GLU A 94 2.02 -11.76 8.01
C GLU A 94 1.86 -12.33 9.44
N VAL A 95 1.70 -11.47 10.45
CA VAL A 95 1.69 -11.86 11.87
C VAL A 95 0.26 -11.95 12.42
N GLU A 96 -0.08 -13.08 13.08
CA GLU A 96 -1.41 -13.31 13.70
C GLU A 96 -1.65 -12.54 15.02
N ARG A 97 -0.74 -11.67 15.49
CA ARG A 97 -0.79 -11.14 16.87
C ARG A 97 -0.97 -9.63 16.95
N TYR A 98 -2.20 -9.17 16.74
CA TYR A 98 -2.63 -7.91 17.36
C TYR A 98 -2.93 -8.19 18.83
N VAL A 99 -2.00 -7.85 19.72
CA VAL A 99 -2.27 -7.89 21.17
C VAL A 99 -3.09 -6.64 21.49
N ARG A 100 -4.33 -6.81 21.97
CA ARG A 100 -5.11 -5.72 22.58
C ARG A 100 -4.33 -5.22 23.79
N ILE A 101 -4.05 -3.92 23.83
CA ILE A 101 -3.56 -3.21 25.01
C ILE A 101 -4.78 -2.68 25.76
#